data_AF-A0A2M8VZ08-F1
#
_entry.id   AF-A0A2M8VZ08-F1
#
_cell.length_a   1.000
_cell.length_b   1.000
_cell.length_c   1.000
_cell.angle_alpha   90.00
_cell.angle_beta   90.00
_cell.angle_gamma   90.00
#
_symmetry.space_group_name_H-M   'P 1'
#
loop_
_entity.id
_entity.type
_entity.pdbx_description
1 polymer ?
#
loop_
_entity_poly.entity_id
_entity_poly.type
_entity_poly.pdbx_seq_one_letter_code
_entity_poly.pdbx_strand_id
1 'polypeptide(L)'
;MKLIAVLIFCLYPFTSYAEITVKDYKKMKSSSEMTQYLSAVGTGFGWANTELELQKRQPLFCQTRVMSLNSQNYLELLNAELADIESQSTGVNKAYLDLPVELFLMKKLIKTFPCK
;
A
#
# COMPACT_ATOMS: atom_id res chain seq x y z
N MET A 1 -25.08 -36.40 17.25
CA MET A 1 -24.66 -36.00 15.89
C MET A 1 -24.95 -34.53 15.55
N LYS A 2 -26.09 -33.92 15.94
CA LYS A 2 -26.40 -32.51 15.63
C LYS A 2 -25.41 -31.48 16.20
N LEU A 3 -24.89 -31.67 17.42
CA LEU A 3 -23.89 -30.75 18.01
C LEU A 3 -22.52 -30.79 17.30
N ILE A 4 -22.08 -31.97 16.85
CA ILE A 4 -20.79 -32.14 16.17
C ILE A 4 -20.82 -31.44 14.80
N ALA A 5 -21.96 -31.49 14.09
CA ALA A 5 -22.13 -30.81 12.81
C ALA A 5 -22.07 -29.27 12.94
N VAL A 6 -22.61 -28.70 14.02
CA VAL A 6 -22.56 -27.25 14.29
C VAL A 6 -21.14 -26.79 14.62
N LEU A 7 -20.40 -27.58 15.40
CA LEU A 7 -19.00 -27.31 15.73
C LEU A 7 -18.08 -27.34 14.50
N ILE A 8 -18.33 -28.25 13.55
CA ILE A 8 -17.56 -28.33 12.29
C ILE A 8 -17.84 -27.13 11.38
N PHE A 9 -19.05 -26.57 11.39
CA PHE A 9 -19.42 -25.40 10.59
C PHE A 9 -18.75 -24.09 11.09
N CYS A 10 -18.53 -23.95 12.39
CA CYS A 10 -17.86 -22.77 12.97
C CYS A 10 -16.34 -22.74 12.79
N LEU A 11 -15.71 -23.85 12.41
CA LEU A 11 -14.26 -23.95 12.20
C LEU A 11 -13.84 -23.63 10.76
N TYR A 12 -14.77 -23.20 9.90
CA TYR A 12 -14.42 -22.75 8.56
C TYR A 12 -13.65 -21.42 8.64
N PRO A 13 -12.37 -21.38 8.23
CA PRO A 13 -11.64 -20.13 8.19
C PRO A 13 -12.24 -19.23 7.12
N PHE A 14 -12.87 -18.13 7.54
CA PHE A 14 -13.20 -17.06 6.62
C PHE A 14 -11.90 -16.37 6.21
N THR A 15 -11.49 -16.56 4.96
CA THR A 15 -10.37 -15.81 4.40
C THR A 15 -10.83 -14.38 4.19
N SER A 16 -10.52 -13.49 5.14
CA SER A 16 -10.74 -12.05 4.95
C SER A 16 -9.54 -11.47 4.21
N TYR A 17 -9.76 -11.03 2.97
CA TYR A 17 -8.81 -10.16 2.28
C TYR A 17 -9.06 -8.74 2.77
N ALA A 18 -8.18 -8.25 3.65
CA ALA A 18 -8.24 -6.90 4.21
C ALA A 18 -7.49 -5.85 3.36
N GLU A 19 -7.00 -6.27 2.19
CA GLU A 19 -6.25 -5.42 1.27
C GLU A 19 -7.14 -4.35 0.65
N ILE A 20 -6.64 -3.11 0.61
CA ILE A 20 -7.25 -2.03 -0.15
C ILE A 20 -6.69 -2.02 -1.56
N THR A 21 -7.52 -2.42 -2.51
CA THR A 21 -7.17 -2.40 -3.94
C THR A 21 -7.12 -0.96 -4.47
N VAL A 22 -6.45 -0.76 -5.60
CA VAL A 22 -6.49 0.53 -6.33
C VAL A 22 -7.92 0.93 -6.69
N LYS A 23 -8.79 -0.02 -7.01
CA LYS A 23 -10.21 0.21 -7.29
C LYS A 23 -10.94 0.80 -6.09
N ASP A 24 -10.67 0.28 -4.90
CA ASP A 24 -11.30 0.77 -3.67
C ASP A 24 -10.72 2.12 -3.25
N TYR A 25 -9.41 2.28 -3.34
CA TYR A 25 -8.74 3.56 -3.19
C TYR A 25 -9.39 4.65 -4.05
N LYS A 26 -9.63 4.39 -5.34
CA LYS A 26 -10.26 5.38 -6.23
C LYS A 26 -11.65 5.84 -5.76
N LYS A 27 -12.40 5.00 -5.04
CA LYS A 27 -13.72 5.34 -4.48
C LYS A 27 -13.62 6.15 -3.19
N MET A 28 -12.57 5.91 -2.40
CA MET A 28 -12.47 6.44 -1.03
C MET A 28 -11.24 7.34 -0.80
N LYS A 29 -10.49 7.72 -1.84
CA LYS A 29 -9.25 8.52 -1.72
C LYS A 29 -9.40 9.85 -0.97
N SER A 30 -10.61 10.41 -0.93
CA SER A 30 -10.92 11.65 -0.21
C SER A 30 -11.39 11.41 1.23
N SER A 31 -11.43 10.17 1.70
CA SER A 31 -11.93 9.82 3.03
C SER A 31 -10.84 9.97 4.09
N SER A 32 -11.28 10.25 5.32
CA SER A 32 -10.37 10.35 6.48
C SER A 32 -9.72 9.00 6.80
N GLU A 33 -10.46 7.92 6.59
CA GLU A 33 -10.03 6.54 6.77
C GLU A 33 -8.91 6.19 5.79
N MET A 34 -9.01 6.62 4.53
CA MET A 34 -7.95 6.39 3.55
C MET A 34 -6.68 7.19 3.89
N THR A 35 -6.86 8.42 4.38
CA THR A 35 -5.73 9.24 4.84
C THR A 35 -5.00 8.57 6.00
N GLN A 36 -5.76 8.05 6.97
CA GLN A 36 -5.21 7.31 8.11
C GLN A 36 -4.55 6.00 7.68
N TYR A 37 -5.18 5.29 6.73
CA TYR A 37 -4.65 4.07 6.15
C TYR A 37 -3.27 4.28 5.52
N LEU A 38 -3.16 5.26 4.62
CA LEU A 38 -1.88 5.58 3.97
C LEU A 38 -0.82 6.05 4.96
N SER A 39 -1.22 6.74 6.04
CA SER A 39 -0.30 7.10 7.13
C SER A 39 0.25 5.87 7.86
N ALA A 40 -0.59 4.86 8.11
CA ALA A 40 -0.16 3.61 8.73
C ALA A 40 0.75 2.80 7.80
N VAL A 41 0.40 2.71 6.52
CA VAL A 41 1.24 2.07 5.49
C VAL A 41 2.61 2.76 5.39
N GLY A 42 2.63 4.09 5.32
CA GLY A 42 3.87 4.86 5.28
C GLY A 42 4.74 4.67 6.52
N THR A 43 4.13 4.55 7.70
CA THR A 43 4.82 4.20 8.94
C THR A 43 5.45 2.80 8.86
N GLY A 44 4.71 1.82 8.34
CA GLY A 44 5.23 0.46 8.09
C GLY A 44 6.43 0.44 7.15
N PHE A 45 6.39 1.23 6.07
CA PHE A 45 7.55 1.41 5.19
C PHE A 45 8.73 2.07 5.90
N GLY A 46 8.48 3.04 6.78
CA GLY A 46 9.50 3.63 7.64
C GLY A 46 10.17 2.58 8.54
N TRP A 47 9.39 1.74 9.22
CA TRP A 47 9.92 0.65 10.04
C TRP A 47 10.72 -0.37 9.22
N ALA A 48 10.23 -0.74 8.03
CA ALA A 48 10.94 -1.66 7.15
C ALA A 48 12.31 -1.08 6.72
N ASN A 49 12.37 0.22 6.40
CA ASN A 49 13.63 0.90 6.11
C ASN A 49 14.55 0.92 7.32
N THR A 50 14.05 1.28 8.51
CA THR A 50 14.85 1.30 9.73
C THR A 50 15.41 -0.08 10.05
N GLU A 51 14.64 -1.15 9.91
CA GLU A 51 15.12 -2.52 10.11
C GLU A 51 16.24 -2.87 9.13
N LEU A 52 16.10 -2.50 7.86
CA LEU A 52 17.16 -2.71 6.86
C LEU A 52 18.43 -1.94 7.23
N GLU A 53 18.32 -0.69 7.68
CA GLU A 53 19.45 0.11 8.14
C GLU A 53 20.15 -0.51 9.34
N LEU A 54 19.39 -0.99 10.34
CA LEU A 54 19.93 -1.69 11.52
C LEU A 54 20.67 -2.97 11.13
N GLN A 55 20.17 -3.69 10.13
CA GLN A 55 20.83 -4.86 9.55
C GLN A 55 22.00 -4.52 8.61
N LYS A 56 22.34 -3.23 8.44
CA LYS A 56 23.35 -2.74 7.48
C LYS A 56 23.05 -3.17 6.04
N ARG A 57 21.77 -3.29 5.70
CA ARG A 57 21.26 -3.55 4.35
C ARG A 57 20.81 -2.25 3.72
N GLN A 58 20.74 -2.25 2.38
CA GLN A 58 20.21 -1.11 1.65
C GLN A 58 18.72 -0.90 2.01
N PRO A 59 18.31 0.33 2.38
CA PRO A 59 16.90 0.66 2.60
C PRO A 59 16.07 0.46 1.33
N LEU A 60 14.75 0.35 1.47
CA LEU A 60 13.84 0.34 0.30
C LEU A 60 13.94 1.67 -0.46
N PHE A 61 14.02 2.79 0.26
CA PHE A 61 14.17 4.14 -0.29
C PHE A 61 14.97 5.03 0.65
N CYS A 62 15.62 6.05 0.10
CA CYS A 62 16.53 6.94 0.82
C CYS A 62 15.95 8.36 0.88
N GLN A 63 15.08 8.60 1.86
CA GLN A 63 14.44 9.89 2.09
C GLN A 63 15.48 10.97 2.43
N THR A 64 15.34 12.16 1.83
CA THR A 64 16.23 13.27 2.14
C THR A 64 15.90 13.85 3.52
N ARG A 65 16.92 14.22 4.31
CA ARG A 65 16.74 14.73 5.69
C ARG A 65 15.85 15.98 5.80
N VAL A 66 15.59 16.65 4.68
CA VAL A 66 14.87 17.93 4.62
C VAL A 66 13.35 17.73 4.47
N MET A 67 12.90 16.56 4.01
CA MET A 67 11.48 16.29 3.79
C MET A 67 10.99 15.25 4.78
N SER A 68 10.02 15.61 5.63
CA SER A 68 9.29 14.64 6.45
C SER A 68 8.05 14.20 5.69
N LEU A 69 8.01 12.92 5.28
CA LEU A 69 6.85 12.33 4.63
C LEU A 69 5.69 12.23 5.60
N ASN A 70 4.53 12.76 5.20
CA ASN A 70 3.27 12.66 5.93
C ASN A 70 2.17 12.07 5.03
N SER A 71 0.98 11.89 5.59
CA SER A 71 -0.18 11.32 4.89
C SER A 71 -0.54 12.04 3.60
N GLN A 72 -0.42 13.37 3.57
CA GLN A 72 -0.67 14.17 2.37
C GLN A 72 0.38 13.90 1.29
N ASN A 73 1.65 13.79 1.66
CA ASN A 73 2.70 13.43 0.70
C ASN A 73 2.50 12.01 0.14
N TYR A 74 2.09 11.05 0.96
CA TYR A 74 1.78 9.70 0.49
C TYR A 74 0.62 9.68 -0.51
N LEU A 75 -0.44 10.43 -0.22
CA LEU A 75 -1.59 10.56 -1.12
C LEU A 75 -1.17 11.15 -2.48
N GLU A 76 -0.38 12.22 -2.47
CA GLU A 76 0.12 12.89 -3.68
C GLU A 76 1.02 11.97 -4.51
N LEU A 77 1.97 11.28 -3.87
CA LEU A 77 2.87 10.33 -4.53
C LEU A 77 2.08 9.18 -5.15
N LEU A 78 1.15 8.60 -4.41
CA LEU A 78 0.30 7.51 -4.90
C LEU A 78 -0.54 7.95 -6.10
N ASN A 79 -1.20 9.12 -6.02
CA ASN A 79 -1.96 9.67 -7.14
C ASN A 79 -1.09 9.89 -8.38
N ALA A 80 0.14 10.40 -8.19
CA ALA A 80 1.07 10.59 -9.30
C ALA A 80 1.47 9.25 -9.96
N GLU A 81 1.78 8.20 -9.19
CA GLU A 81 2.09 6.88 -9.78
C GLU A 81 0.90 6.27 -10.51
N LEU A 82 -0.31 6.38 -9.95
CA LEU A 82 -1.50 5.86 -10.60
C LEU A 82 -1.84 6.63 -11.89
N ALA A 83 -1.63 7.95 -11.90
CA ALA A 83 -1.78 8.77 -13.12
C ALA A 83 -0.72 8.41 -14.16
N ASP A 84 0.54 8.19 -13.76
CA ASP A 84 1.62 7.74 -14.65
C ASP A 84 1.23 6.39 -15.31
N ILE A 85 0.73 5.44 -14.52
CA ILE A 85 0.26 4.14 -15.01
C ILE A 85 -0.92 4.30 -15.99
N GLU A 86 -1.92 5.10 -15.64
CA GLU A 86 -3.08 5.36 -16.50
C GLU A 86 -2.68 5.97 -17.84
N SER A 87 -1.75 6.92 -17.83
CA SER A 87 -1.26 7.59 -19.04
C SER A 87 -0.50 6.65 -19.99
N GLN A 88 0.18 5.63 -19.43
CA GLN A 88 0.91 4.61 -20.18
C GLN A 88 0.00 3.44 -20.61
N SER A 89 -1.19 3.34 -20.00
CA SER A 89 -2.18 2.31 -20.29
C SER A 89 -3.03 2.68 -21.51
N THR A 90 -2.40 2.91 -22.66
CA THR A 90 -3.11 3.13 -23.93
C THR A 90 -3.71 1.81 -24.43
N GLY A 91 -4.83 1.42 -23.84
CA GLY A 91 -5.75 0.42 -24.41
C GLY A 91 -5.72 -1.01 -23.87
N VAL A 92 -4.84 -1.41 -22.94
CA VAL A 92 -4.73 -2.82 -22.54
C VAL A 92 -4.44 -2.99 -21.04
N ASN A 93 -5.24 -3.85 -20.41
CA ASN A 93 -5.14 -4.44 -19.07
C ASN A 93 -5.31 -3.52 -17.84
N LYS A 94 -6.51 -3.59 -17.23
CA LYS A 94 -6.87 -2.95 -15.96
C LYS A 94 -6.57 -3.81 -14.72
N ALA A 95 -5.77 -4.87 -14.83
CA ALA A 95 -5.43 -5.75 -13.71
C ALA A 95 -4.81 -4.98 -12.52
N TYR A 96 -4.16 -3.84 -12.77
CA TYR A 96 -3.64 -2.99 -11.70
C TYR A 96 -4.73 -2.44 -10.75
N LEU A 97 -6.00 -2.40 -11.19
CA LEU A 97 -7.11 -1.96 -10.36
C LEU A 97 -7.38 -2.90 -9.18
N ASP A 98 -7.11 -4.20 -9.36
CA ASP A 98 -7.37 -5.22 -8.35
C ASP A 98 -6.11 -5.55 -7.54
N LEU A 99 -5.03 -4.76 -7.68
CA LEU A 99 -3.79 -4.88 -6.91
C LEU A 99 -3.78 -3.96 -5.68
N PRO A 100 -2.98 -4.29 -4.64
CA PRO A 100 -2.87 -3.49 -3.43
C PRO A 100 -2.32 -2.10 -3.73
N VAL A 101 -2.95 -1.07 -3.16
CA VAL A 101 -2.55 0.32 -3.37
C VAL A 101 -1.15 0.63 -2.83
N GLU A 102 -0.73 -0.08 -1.78
CA GLU A 102 0.54 0.04 -1.08
C GLU A 102 1.73 -0.32 -1.98
N LEU A 103 1.56 -1.28 -2.89
CA LEU A 103 2.61 -1.64 -3.84
C LEU A 103 2.98 -0.46 -4.73
N PHE A 104 1.98 0.33 -5.14
CA PHE A 104 2.17 1.50 -5.98
C PHE A 104 2.78 2.66 -5.18
N LEU A 105 2.33 2.85 -3.94
CA LEU A 105 2.95 3.84 -3.05
C LEU A 105 4.43 3.51 -2.81
N MET A 106 4.75 2.26 -2.47
CA MET A 106 6.14 1.81 -2.28
C MET A 106 6.97 2.03 -3.54
N LYS A 107 6.45 1.61 -4.71
CA LYS A 107 7.12 1.79 -6.00
C LYS A 107 7.41 3.27 -6.27
N LYS A 108 6.46 4.17 -5.99
CA LYS A 108 6.69 5.61 -6.16
C LYS A 108 7.74 6.13 -5.20
N LEU A 109 7.72 5.71 -3.94
CA LEU A 109 8.73 6.10 -2.95
C LEU A 109 10.14 5.69 -3.39
N ILE A 110 10.31 4.47 -3.90
CA ILE A 110 11.58 3.99 -4.45
C ILE A 110 12.05 4.86 -5.63
N LYS A 111 11.14 5.17 -6.56
CA LYS A 111 11.46 6.02 -7.73
C LYS A 111 11.80 7.46 -7.34
N THR A 112 11.08 8.03 -6.38
CA THR A 112 11.24 9.43 -5.96
C THR A 112 12.46 9.60 -5.05
N PHE A 113 12.78 8.60 -4.23
CA PHE A 113 13.88 8.63 -3.26
C PHE A 113 14.84 7.45 -3.46
N PRO A 114 15.52 7.33 -4.61
CA PRO A 114 16.42 6.22 -4.86
C PRO A 114 17.62 6.28 -3.93
N CYS A 115 18.02 5.13 -3.40
CA CYS A 115 19.30 4.98 -2.70
C CYS A 115 20.45 4.98 -3.72
N LYS A 116 21.51 5.75 -3.43
CA LYS A 116 22.73 5.84 -4.24
C LYS A 116 23.84 4.97 -3.67
#